data_AF-A0A952FS18-F1
#
_entry.id   AF-A0A952FS18-F1
#
_cell.length_a   1.000
_cell.length_b   1.000
_cell.length_c   1.000
_cell.angle_alpha   90.00
_cell.angle_beta   90.00
_cell.angle_gamma   90.00
#
_symmetry.space_group_name_H-M   'P 1'
#
loop_
_entity.id
_entity.type
_entity.pdbx_description
1 polymer ?
#
loop_
_entity_poly.entity_id
_entity_poly.type
_entity_poly.pdbx_seq_one_letter_code
_entity_poly.pdbx_strand_id
1 'polypeptide(L)'
;MKLLWSSEDQWNKAFAAGEFDVSIYWSGAAVRSQRNFKLAVDFVVPKEGGIGWIDGLSVPATSTRKDSALAFINYMIDPGFYDYWATNIGAPASANAKAMEALPADDLNKQIHKAEYLSKLQFMSPLSDDQRTAFSDLWQETKAFYAG
;
A
#
# COMPACT_ATOMS: atom_id res chain seq x y z
N MET A 1 2.44 -20.34 10.30
CA MET A 1 1.97 -18.96 10.10
C MET A 1 0.91 -18.69 11.14
N LYS A 2 1.09 -17.73 12.07
CA LYS A 2 0.17 -17.53 13.21
C LYS A 2 -1.03 -16.63 12.89
N LEU A 3 -0.91 -15.76 11.90
CA LEU A 3 -1.96 -14.81 11.52
C LEU A 3 -2.02 -14.64 10.01
N LEU A 4 -3.22 -14.77 9.46
CA LEU A 4 -3.61 -14.27 8.15
C LEU A 4 -4.55 -13.10 8.37
N TRP A 5 -4.09 -11.90 8.04
CA TRP A 5 -4.87 -10.67 8.22
C TRP A 5 -5.61 -10.34 6.92
N SER A 6 -6.80 -9.75 7.06
CA SER A 6 -7.64 -9.30 5.94
C SER A 6 -7.86 -7.79 5.91
N SER A 7 -7.40 -7.08 6.94
CA SER A 7 -7.49 -5.63 7.04
C SER A 7 -6.33 -5.01 7.83
N GLU A 8 -6.06 -3.73 7.55
CA GLU A 8 -5.09 -2.91 8.30
C GLU A 8 -5.46 -2.80 9.80
N ASP A 9 -6.74 -2.68 10.14
CA ASP A 9 -7.19 -2.64 11.55
C ASP A 9 -6.87 -3.94 12.30
N GLN A 10 -7.13 -5.09 11.67
CA GLN A 10 -6.79 -6.39 12.25
C GLN A 10 -5.27 -6.54 12.43
N TRP A 11 -4.49 -6.16 11.42
CA TRP A 11 -3.02 -6.20 11.48
C TRP A 11 -2.50 -5.35 12.64
N ASN A 12 -2.97 -4.10 12.75
CA ASN A 12 -2.55 -3.15 13.79
C ASN A 12 -2.86 -3.65 15.19
N LYS A 13 -4.05 -4.23 15.40
CA LYS A 13 -4.45 -4.79 16.70
C LYS A 13 -3.58 -5.99 17.09
N ALA A 14 -3.31 -6.89 16.16
CA ALA A 14 -2.48 -8.07 16.42
C ALA A 14 -1.01 -7.69 16.68
N PHE A 15 -0.46 -6.72 15.95
CA PHE A 15 0.87 -6.18 16.24
C PHE A 15 0.92 -5.53 17.63
N ALA A 16 -0.06 -4.68 17.96
CA ALA A 16 -0.15 -4.03 19.27
C ALA A 16 -0.29 -5.03 20.43
N ALA A 17 -0.89 -6.19 20.17
CA ALA A 17 -1.01 -7.29 21.13
C ALA A 17 0.25 -8.17 21.23
N GLY A 18 1.27 -7.94 20.41
CA GLY A 18 2.51 -8.73 20.40
C GLY A 18 2.33 -10.13 19.80
N GLU A 19 1.36 -10.34 18.92
CA GLU A 19 1.12 -11.66 18.31
C GLU A 19 2.22 -12.08 17.31
N PHE A 20 2.95 -11.11 16.76
CA PHE A 20 4.08 -11.32 15.85
C PHE A 20 5.07 -10.15 15.91
N ASP A 21 6.33 -10.43 15.56
CA ASP A 21 7.40 -9.43 15.45
C ASP A 21 7.66 -9.00 13.99
N VAL A 22 7.34 -9.86 13.02
CA VAL A 22 7.59 -9.65 11.59
C VAL A 22 6.38 -10.07 10.76
N SER A 23 6.01 -9.26 9.77
CA SER A 23 4.89 -9.55 8.86
C SER A 23 5.10 -8.89 7.50
N ILE A 24 4.46 -9.44 6.46
CA ILE A 24 4.32 -8.78 5.17
C ILE A 24 3.23 -7.73 5.31
N TYR A 25 3.50 -6.51 4.83
CA TYR A 25 2.57 -5.39 4.97
C TYR A 25 2.74 -4.36 3.85
N TRP A 26 1.75 -3.49 3.67
CA TRP A 26 1.79 -2.43 2.65
C TRP A 26 2.50 -1.19 3.20
N SER A 27 3.38 -0.58 2.40
CA SER A 27 4.17 0.59 2.83
C SER A 27 3.30 1.75 3.31
N GLY A 28 2.22 2.06 2.58
CA GLY A 28 1.29 3.12 2.97
C GLY A 28 0.54 2.80 4.27
N ALA A 29 0.27 1.52 4.55
CA ALA A 29 -0.35 1.09 5.79
C ALA A 29 0.64 1.21 6.96
N ALA A 30 1.92 0.89 6.76
CA ALA A 30 2.96 1.08 7.77
C ALA A 30 3.09 2.56 8.21
N VAL A 31 3.02 3.51 7.26
CA VAL A 31 2.99 4.96 7.57
C VAL A 31 1.83 5.29 8.49
N ARG A 32 0.63 4.78 8.20
CA ARG A 32 -0.57 5.03 9.02
C ARG A 32 -0.51 4.33 10.37
N SER A 33 0.03 3.12 10.45
CA SER A 33 0.29 2.41 11.72
C SER A 33 1.17 3.24 12.65
N GLN A 34 2.27 3.82 12.13
CA GLN A 34 3.13 4.72 12.90
C GLN A 34 2.42 6.04 13.27
N ARG A 35 1.81 6.71 12.28
CA ARG A 35 1.26 8.08 12.47
C ARG A 35 -0.03 8.10 13.27
N ASN A 36 -0.98 7.24 12.94
CA ASN A 36 -2.34 7.28 13.47
C ASN A 36 -2.49 6.37 14.70
N PHE A 37 -1.86 5.20 14.68
CA PHE A 37 -1.95 4.22 15.77
C PHE A 37 -0.77 4.28 16.75
N LYS A 38 0.26 5.08 16.45
CA LYS A 38 1.47 5.24 17.29
C LYS A 38 2.20 3.92 17.56
N LEU A 39 2.12 2.98 16.62
CA LEU A 39 2.79 1.68 16.74
C LEU A 39 4.28 1.82 16.42
N ALA A 40 5.12 1.15 17.22
CA ALA A 40 6.57 1.05 17.01
C ALA A 40 6.89 0.02 15.92
N VAL A 41 6.49 0.30 14.69
CA VAL A 41 6.72 -0.54 13.51
C VAL A 41 7.79 0.11 12.65
N ASP A 42 8.72 -0.69 12.13
CA ASP A 42 9.62 -0.30 11.05
C ASP A 42 9.23 -1.00 9.75
N PHE A 43 9.45 -0.32 8.61
CA PHE A 43 9.20 -0.89 7.29
C PHE A 43 10.51 -1.03 6.52
N VAL A 44 10.74 -2.21 5.94
CA VAL A 44 11.94 -2.51 5.17
C VAL A 44 11.54 -3.09 3.81
N VAL A 45 12.13 -2.55 2.74
CA VAL A 45 12.10 -3.19 1.42
C VAL A 45 13.25 -4.20 1.36
N PRO A 46 12.99 -5.51 1.13
CA PRO A 46 14.04 -6.52 1.04
C PRO A 46 15.09 -6.20 -0.04
N LYS A 47 16.34 -6.64 0.16
CA LYS A 47 17.46 -6.32 -0.74
C LYS A 47 17.28 -6.90 -2.15
N GLU A 48 16.54 -8.00 -2.25
CA GLU A 48 16.14 -8.69 -3.49
C GLU A 48 15.06 -7.92 -4.27
N GLY A 49 14.35 -6.99 -3.62
CA GLY A 49 13.22 -6.26 -4.16
C GLY A 49 11.90 -6.60 -3.48
N GLY A 50 10.81 -6.11 -4.06
CA GLY A 50 9.46 -6.30 -3.54
C GLY A 50 8.40 -6.10 -4.61
N ILE A 51 7.15 -6.36 -4.25
CA ILE A 51 6.01 -6.12 -5.15
C ILE A 51 5.77 -4.62 -5.26
N GLY A 52 5.86 -4.11 -6.48
CA GLY A 52 5.37 -2.77 -6.83
C GLY A 52 3.84 -2.81 -6.99
N TRP A 53 3.18 -1.75 -6.52
CA TRP A 53 1.73 -1.59 -6.62
C TRP A 53 1.39 -0.15 -7.02
N ILE A 54 0.29 0.03 -7.73
CA ILE A 54 -0.23 1.34 -8.15
C ILE A 54 -1.75 1.31 -7.95
N ASP A 55 -2.25 2.20 -7.10
CA ASP A 55 -3.67 2.49 -7.00
C ASP A 55 -3.99 3.74 -7.82
N GLY A 56 -5.02 3.65 -8.66
CA GLY A 56 -5.46 4.74 -9.53
C GLY A 56 -6.95 5.01 -9.39
N LEU A 57 -7.33 6.29 -9.40
CA LEU A 57 -8.73 6.69 -9.47
C LEU A 57 -9.22 6.55 -10.92
N SER A 58 -10.40 5.96 -11.10
CA SER A 58 -11.02 5.74 -12.42
C SER A 58 -12.47 6.22 -12.41
N VAL A 59 -12.95 6.73 -13.55
CA VAL A 59 -14.37 7.08 -13.75
C VAL A 59 -15.04 5.94 -14.52
N PRO A 60 -16.01 5.22 -13.94
CA PRO A 60 -16.75 4.19 -14.66
C PRO A 60 -17.43 4.76 -15.91
N ALA A 61 -17.40 4.02 -17.02
CA ALA A 61 -18.00 4.46 -18.28
C ALA A 61 -19.50 4.79 -18.16
N THR A 62 -20.19 4.09 -17.25
CA THR A 62 -21.61 4.22 -16.90
C THR A 62 -21.93 5.38 -15.96
N SER A 63 -20.92 6.13 -15.47
CA SER A 63 -21.16 7.24 -14.56
C SER A 63 -22.01 8.33 -15.21
N THR A 64 -23.08 8.74 -14.53
CA THR A 64 -23.93 9.88 -14.90
C THR A 64 -23.38 11.22 -14.38
N ARG A 65 -22.29 11.20 -13.59
CA ARG A 65 -21.69 12.39 -12.95
C ARG A 65 -20.19 12.51 -13.27
N LYS A 66 -19.83 12.42 -14.56
CA LYS A 66 -18.43 12.41 -15.02
C LYS A 66 -17.67 13.68 -14.62
N ASP A 67 -18.28 14.85 -14.76
CA ASP A 67 -17.62 16.12 -14.43
C ASP A 67 -17.28 16.23 -12.94
N SER A 68 -18.20 15.81 -12.06
CA SER A 68 -17.94 15.78 -10.61
C SER A 68 -16.86 14.76 -10.25
N ALA A 69 -16.83 13.61 -10.92
CA ALA A 69 -15.80 12.60 -10.70
C ALA A 69 -14.41 13.11 -11.14
N LEU A 70 -14.32 13.79 -12.29
CA LEU A 70 -13.09 14.43 -12.76
C LEU A 70 -12.63 15.54 -11.83
N ALA A 71 -13.55 16.38 -11.34
CA ALA A 71 -13.23 17.42 -10.36
C ALA A 71 -12.67 16.82 -9.05
N PHE A 72 -13.23 15.70 -8.58
CA PHE A 72 -12.72 14.99 -7.42
C PHE A 72 -11.33 14.40 -7.67
N ILE A 73 -11.09 13.77 -8.82
CA ILE A 73 -9.77 13.25 -9.19
C ILE A 73 -8.73 14.38 -9.20
N ASN A 74 -9.07 15.53 -9.81
CA ASN A 74 -8.20 16.70 -9.84
C ASN A 74 -7.84 17.19 -8.43
N TYR A 75 -8.81 17.22 -7.52
CA TYR A 75 -8.55 17.57 -6.12
C TYR A 75 -7.63 16.55 -5.42
N MET A 76 -7.86 15.25 -5.62
CA MET A 76 -7.07 14.19 -4.99
C MET A 76 -5.60 14.17 -5.45
N ILE A 77 -5.30 14.62 -6.68
CA ILE A 77 -3.94 14.69 -7.23
C ILE A 77 -3.29 16.07 -7.10
N ASP A 78 -4.01 17.05 -6.55
CA ASP A 78 -3.49 18.39 -6.30
C ASP A 78 -2.30 18.30 -5.31
N PRO A 79 -1.14 18.92 -5.60
CA PRO A 79 0.02 18.82 -4.72
C PRO A 79 -0.22 19.36 -3.30
N GLY A 80 -1.04 20.40 -3.15
CA GLY A 80 -1.32 21.01 -1.85
C GLY A 80 -2.23 20.11 -1.00
N PHE A 81 -3.28 19.55 -1.59
CA PHE A 81 -4.09 18.55 -0.91
C PHE A 81 -3.27 17.30 -0.55
N TYR A 82 -2.45 16.82 -1.48
CA TYR A 82 -1.65 15.63 -1.25
C TYR A 82 -0.63 15.84 -0.12
N ASP A 83 0.08 16.97 -0.09
CA ASP A 83 1.02 17.30 1.00
C ASP A 83 0.33 17.29 2.37
N TYR A 84 -0.86 17.92 2.46
CA TYR A 84 -1.68 17.86 3.67
C TYR A 84 -2.04 16.41 4.05
N TRP A 85 -2.51 15.61 3.08
CA TRP A 85 -2.93 14.23 3.32
C TRP A 85 -1.75 13.36 3.77
N ALA A 86 -0.59 13.51 3.12
CA ALA A 86 0.62 12.81 3.46
C ALA A 86 1.05 13.16 4.89
N THR A 87 1.27 14.45 5.18
CA THR A 87 1.84 14.92 6.46
C THR A 87 0.92 14.75 7.67
N ASN A 88 -0.40 14.84 7.49
CA ASN A 88 -1.35 14.83 8.62
C ASN A 88 -2.06 13.48 8.83
N ILE A 89 -2.21 12.65 7.79
CA ILE A 89 -3.04 11.42 7.86
C ILE A 89 -2.25 10.16 7.48
N GLY A 90 -1.26 10.25 6.59
CA GLY A 90 -0.51 9.10 6.08
C GLY A 90 -1.00 8.60 4.72
N ALA A 91 -0.94 9.47 3.72
CA ALA A 91 -1.20 9.13 2.33
C ALA A 91 -0.27 8.02 1.81
N PRO A 92 -0.74 7.15 0.89
CA PRO A 92 0.15 6.31 0.08
C PRO A 92 1.03 7.20 -0.82
N ALA A 93 2.25 6.77 -1.13
CA ALA A 93 3.18 7.53 -1.97
C ALA A 93 2.55 8.04 -3.29
N SER A 94 2.90 9.28 -3.68
CA SER A 94 2.31 9.94 -4.83
C SER A 94 3.02 9.54 -6.12
N ALA A 95 2.25 9.40 -7.19
CA ALA A 95 2.82 9.41 -8.54
C ALA A 95 3.23 10.84 -8.99
N ASN A 96 2.86 11.88 -8.25
CA ASN A 96 3.26 13.26 -8.53
C ASN A 96 4.64 13.56 -7.91
N ALA A 97 5.65 13.71 -8.77
CA ALA A 97 7.03 13.96 -8.34
C ALA A 97 7.16 15.20 -7.45
N LYS A 98 6.44 16.30 -7.75
CA LYS A 98 6.49 17.52 -6.93
C LYS A 98 5.95 17.30 -5.52
N ALA A 99 4.90 16.48 -5.41
CA ALA A 99 4.33 16.14 -4.12
C ALA A 99 5.29 15.26 -3.30
N MET A 100 5.98 14.31 -3.94
CA MET A 100 7.03 13.51 -3.29
C MET A 100 8.25 14.34 -2.88
N GLU A 101 8.63 15.32 -3.70
CA GLU A 101 9.73 16.25 -3.40
C GLU A 101 9.45 17.12 -2.18
N ALA A 102 8.19 17.54 -1.98
CA ALA A 102 7.76 18.36 -0.85
C ALA A 102 7.81 17.62 0.51
N LEU A 103 7.77 16.28 0.52
CA LEU A 103 7.79 15.51 1.75
C LEU A 103 9.09 15.71 2.56
N PRO A 104 9.03 15.63 3.90
CA PRO A 104 10.21 15.64 4.76
C PRO A 104 11.26 14.61 4.33
N ALA A 105 12.54 14.93 4.55
CA ALA A 105 13.64 14.08 4.11
C ALA A 105 13.57 12.67 4.72
N ASP A 106 13.09 12.54 5.94
CA ASP A 106 12.93 11.28 6.68
C ASP A 106 11.58 10.57 6.43
N ASP A 107 10.70 11.11 5.57
CA ASP A 107 9.44 10.47 5.26
C ASP A 107 9.67 9.10 4.59
N LEU A 108 9.00 8.06 5.12
CA LEU A 108 9.15 6.68 4.64
C LEU A 108 8.87 6.57 3.14
N ASN A 109 7.82 7.21 2.63
CA ASN A 109 7.50 7.16 1.20
C ASN A 109 8.67 7.73 0.39
N LYS A 110 9.29 8.83 0.84
CA LYS A 110 10.47 9.41 0.18
C LYS A 110 11.69 8.49 0.24
N GLN A 111 11.90 7.80 1.37
CA GLN A 111 13.01 6.86 1.54
C GLN A 111 12.91 5.64 0.62
N ILE A 112 11.75 5.00 0.56
CA ILE A 112 11.55 3.76 -0.21
C ILE A 112 11.32 4.00 -1.71
N HIS A 113 11.16 5.25 -2.15
CA HIS A 113 11.05 5.63 -3.57
C HIS A 113 12.37 6.12 -4.18
N LYS A 114 13.51 5.94 -3.50
CA LYS A 114 14.82 6.16 -4.11
C LYS A 114 15.07 5.17 -5.25
N ALA A 115 15.87 5.57 -6.22
CA ALA A 115 16.15 4.79 -7.44
C ALA A 115 16.63 3.35 -7.15
N GLU A 116 17.41 3.15 -6.08
CA GLU A 116 17.92 1.84 -5.67
C GLU A 116 16.84 0.82 -5.29
N TYR A 117 15.68 1.29 -4.82
CA TYR A 117 14.53 0.45 -4.50
C TYR A 117 13.63 0.28 -5.72
N LEU A 118 13.34 1.38 -6.43
CA LEU A 118 12.45 1.36 -7.59
C LEU A 118 12.94 0.42 -8.69
N SER A 119 14.25 0.31 -8.92
CA SER A 119 14.82 -0.61 -9.92
C SER A 119 14.63 -2.09 -9.59
N LYS A 120 14.20 -2.42 -8.37
CA LYS A 120 14.00 -3.79 -7.88
C LYS A 120 12.54 -4.15 -7.64
N LEU A 121 11.62 -3.22 -7.92
CA LEU A 121 10.19 -3.50 -7.81
C LEU A 121 9.72 -4.38 -8.97
N GLN A 122 8.86 -5.34 -8.64
CA GLN A 122 8.20 -6.20 -9.61
C GLN A 122 6.70 -5.92 -9.59
N PHE A 123 6.13 -5.54 -10.74
CA PHE A 123 4.70 -5.32 -10.88
C PHE A 123 4.02 -6.59 -11.38
N MET A 124 2.87 -6.92 -10.80
CA MET A 124 2.09 -8.06 -11.24
C MET A 124 1.49 -7.79 -12.61
N SER A 125 1.84 -8.63 -13.59
CA SER A 125 1.23 -8.59 -14.92
C SER A 125 -0.21 -9.12 -14.87
N PRO A 126 -1.07 -8.73 -15.84
CA PRO A 126 -2.38 -9.34 -15.97
C PRO A 126 -2.26 -10.87 -16.07
N LEU A 127 -2.93 -11.57 -15.16
CA LEU A 127 -3.03 -13.02 -15.18
C LEU A 127 -4.18 -13.47 -16.09
N SER A 128 -3.99 -14.53 -16.86
CA SER A 128 -5.09 -15.24 -17.54
C SER A 128 -6.04 -15.86 -16.51
N ASP A 129 -7.25 -16.24 -16.93
CA ASP A 129 -8.22 -16.85 -16.02
C ASP A 129 -7.72 -18.19 -15.44
N ASP A 130 -6.99 -18.99 -16.24
CA ASP A 130 -6.35 -20.22 -15.76
C ASP A 130 -5.28 -19.92 -14.70
N GLN A 131 -4.43 -18.90 -14.93
CA GLN A 131 -3.42 -18.50 -13.96
C GLN A 131 -4.04 -17.97 -12.67
N ARG A 132 -5.13 -17.20 -12.75
CA ARG A 132 -5.87 -16.69 -11.59
C ARG A 132 -6.48 -17.83 -10.78
N THR A 133 -7.07 -18.81 -11.46
CA THR A 133 -7.67 -19.98 -10.83
C THR A 133 -6.59 -20.77 -10.10
N ALA A 134 -5.51 -21.13 -10.79
CA ALA A 134 -4.40 -21.87 -10.20
C ALA A 134 -3.79 -21.14 -8.99
N PHE A 135 -3.60 -19.82 -9.07
CA PHE A 135 -3.11 -19.03 -7.94
C PHE A 135 -4.09 -19.03 -6.77
N SER A 136 -5.39 -18.91 -7.05
CA SER A 136 -6.44 -18.89 -6.02
C SER A 136 -6.53 -20.24 -5.31
N ASP A 137 -6.49 -21.35 -6.06
CA ASP A 137 -6.54 -22.70 -5.51
C ASP A 137 -5.34 -22.97 -4.59
N LEU A 138 -4.12 -22.69 -5.09
CA LEU A 138 -2.90 -22.81 -4.30
C LEU A 138 -2.94 -21.96 -3.02
N TRP A 139 -3.50 -20.75 -3.11
CA TRP A 139 -3.65 -19.90 -1.94
C TRP A 139 -4.66 -20.50 -0.92
N GLN A 140 -5.78 -21.06 -1.37
CA GLN A 140 -6.71 -21.74 -0.45
C GLN A 140 -6.07 -22.95 0.21
N GLU A 141 -5.36 -23.78 -0.54
CA GLU A 141 -4.63 -24.93 0.00
C GLU A 141 -3.60 -24.51 1.05
N THR A 142 -2.83 -23.46 0.76
CA THR A 142 -1.86 -22.89 1.70
C THR A 142 -2.53 -22.44 2.99
N LYS A 143 -3.65 -21.72 2.90
CA LYS A 143 -4.38 -21.28 4.09
C LYS A 143 -4.93 -22.46 4.90
N ALA A 144 -5.48 -23.48 4.23
CA ALA A 144 -6.00 -24.66 4.88
C ALA A 144 -4.89 -25.43 5.63
N PHE A 145 -3.71 -25.56 5.03
CA PHE A 145 -2.55 -26.20 5.66
C PHE A 145 -2.14 -25.53 6.97
N TYR A 146 -2.17 -24.19 7.02
CA TYR A 146 -1.80 -23.44 8.23
C TYR A 146 -2.96 -23.17 9.20
N ALA A 147 -4.18 -23.62 8.89
CA ALA A 147 -5.33 -23.50 9.79
C ALA A 147 -5.43 -24.66 10.79
N GLY A 148 -4.73 -25.78 10.56
CA GLY A 148 -4.60 -26.91 11.47
C GLY A 148 -3.38 -26.81 12.38
#